data_AF-N8PSR9-F1
#
_entry.id   AF-N8PSR9-F1
#
_cell.length_a   1.000
_cell.length_b   1.000
_cell.length_c   1.000
_cell.angle_alpha   90.00
_cell.angle_beta   90.00
_cell.angle_gamma   90.00
#
_symmetry.space_group_name_H-M   'P 1'
#
loop_
_entity.id
_entity.type
_entity.pdbx_description
1 polymer ?
#
loop_
_entity_poly.entity_id
_entity_poly.type
_entity_poly.pdbx_seq_one_letter_code
_entity_poly.pdbx_strand_id
1 'polypeptide(L)'
;MGELLGVAVGSIVRYEKQGDPLNQNQLEALQESGFDTFYITFGQRLANLTEDEYQVLEAFRSIKEEAKLGFIGMAKAYAQTNAAS
;
A
#
# COMPACT_ATOMS: atom_id res chain seq x y z
N MET A 1 7.97 18.69 0.85
CA MET A 1 7.85 17.71 1.96
C MET A 1 7.59 18.40 3.31
N GLY A 2 8.37 19.40 3.73
CA GLY A 2 8.07 20.17 4.95
C GLY A 2 6.67 20.79 4.97
N GLU A 3 6.29 21.50 3.90
CA GLU A 3 4.95 22.07 3.74
C GLU A 3 3.84 21.00 3.67
N LEU A 4 4.11 19.89 2.97
CA LEU A 4 3.20 18.75 2.86
C LEU A 4 2.89 18.10 4.23
N LEU A 5 3.90 18.01 5.08
CA LEU A 5 3.81 17.37 6.40
C LEU A 5 3.47 18.35 7.53
N GLY A 6 3.35 19.65 7.23
CA GLY A 6 3.15 20.69 8.25
C GLY A 6 4.31 20.81 9.24
N VAL A 7 5.55 20.55 8.81
CA VAL A 7 6.74 20.55 9.68
C VAL A 7 7.86 21.44 9.15
N ALA A 8 8.70 21.92 10.07
CA ALA A 8 9.92 22.66 9.72
C ALA A 8 10.89 21.81 8.89
N VAL A 9 11.64 22.46 7.99
CA VAL A 9 12.63 21.80 7.11
C VAL A 9 13.65 20.98 7.90
N GLY A 10 14.05 21.44 9.10
CA GLY A 10 14.96 20.70 9.97
C GLY A 10 14.41 19.34 10.42
N SER A 11 13.09 19.18 10.53
CA SER A 11 12.46 17.89 10.84
C SER A 11 12.59 16.91 9.67
N ILE A 12 12.53 17.39 8.43
CA ILE A 12 12.74 16.55 7.23
C ILE A 12 14.14 15.93 7.25
N VAL A 13 15.16 16.72 7.60
CA VAL A 13 16.54 16.22 7.72
C VAL A 13 16.64 15.11 8.77
N ARG A 14 15.90 15.21 9.88
CA ARG A 14 15.87 14.16 10.90
C ARG A 14 15.19 12.90 10.38
N TYR A 15 14.07 13.02 9.68
CA TYR A 15 13.36 11.88 9.08
C TYR A 15 14.24 11.16 8.05
N GLU A 16 14.86 11.90 7.13
CA GLU A 16 15.63 11.31 6.02
C GLU A 16 17.02 10.81 6.41
N LYS A 17 17.71 11.49 7.33
CA LYS A 17 19.13 11.22 7.63
C LYS A 17 19.39 10.64 9.01
N GLN A 18 18.46 10.83 9.95
CA GLN A 18 18.63 10.41 11.34
C GLN A 18 17.66 9.28 11.73
N GLY A 19 16.66 8.98 10.87
CA GLY A 19 15.73 7.87 11.07
C GLY A 19 14.63 8.16 12.09
N ASP A 20 14.36 9.44 12.40
CA ASP A 20 13.22 9.81 13.24
C ASP A 20 11.92 9.28 12.59
N PRO A 21 11.03 8.62 13.35
CA PRO A 21 9.82 8.07 12.79
C PRO A 21 8.83 9.16 12.39
N LEU A 22 8.12 8.93 11.28
CA LEU A 22 6.92 9.70 10.94
C LEU A 22 5.76 9.26 11.83
N ASN A 23 4.92 10.22 12.24
CA ASN A 23 3.68 9.89 12.94
C ASN A 23 2.54 9.56 11.96
N GLN A 24 1.41 9.07 12.49
CA GLN A 24 0.27 8.64 11.69
C GLN A 24 -0.28 9.76 10.78
N ASN A 25 -0.49 10.96 11.31
CA ASN A 25 -1.02 12.09 10.54
C ASN A 25 -0.08 12.47 9.37
N GLN A 26 1.23 12.35 9.57
CA GLN A 26 2.24 12.61 8.54
C GLN A 26 2.24 11.52 7.46
N LEU A 27 2.04 10.26 7.85
CA LEU A 27 1.87 9.16 6.90
C LEU A 27 0.58 9.34 6.10
N GLU A 28 -0.53 9.73 6.72
CA GLU A 28 -1.79 10.02 6.03
C GLU A 28 -1.64 11.14 5.00
N ALA A 29 -0.98 12.26 5.36
CA ALA A 29 -0.69 13.35 4.42
C ALA A 29 0.20 12.93 3.24
N LEU A 30 1.17 12.03 3.47
CA LEU A 30 1.98 11.44 2.39
C LEU A 30 1.13 10.55 1.47
N GLN A 31 0.25 9.74 2.04
CA GLN A 31 -0.64 8.89 1.25
C GLN A 31 -1.60 9.72 0.39
N GLU A 32 -2.21 10.77 0.95
CA GLU A 32 -3.13 11.67 0.24
C GLU A 32 -2.47 12.44 -0.91
N SER A 33 -1.16 12.66 -0.83
CA SER A 33 -0.36 13.28 -1.90
C SER A 33 0.23 12.28 -2.90
N GLY A 34 -0.12 10.99 -2.77
CA GLY A 34 0.25 9.94 -3.72
C GLY A 34 1.57 9.23 -3.43
N PHE A 35 2.17 9.41 -2.25
CA PHE A 35 3.34 8.64 -1.85
C PHE A 35 2.94 7.21 -1.40
N ASP A 36 3.78 6.24 -1.75
CA ASP A 36 3.66 4.86 -1.26
C ASP A 36 4.14 4.77 0.19
N THR A 37 3.21 5.01 1.13
CA THR A 37 3.48 4.96 2.57
C THR A 37 3.86 3.58 3.06
N PHE A 38 3.45 2.51 2.37
CA PHE A 38 3.86 1.16 2.67
C PHE A 38 5.35 0.98 2.39
N TYR A 39 5.82 1.44 1.22
CA TYR A 39 7.24 1.46 0.91
C TYR A 39 8.04 2.32 1.90
N ILE A 40 7.53 3.51 2.24
CA ILE A 40 8.21 4.42 3.19
C ILE A 40 8.35 3.77 4.58
N THR A 41 7.33 3.05 5.04
CA THR A 41 7.32 2.46 6.39
C THR A 41 8.13 1.17 6.48
N PHE A 42 8.03 0.31 5.47
CA PHE A 42 8.56 -1.05 5.52
C PHE A 42 9.77 -1.29 4.61
N GLY A 43 10.17 -0.29 3.81
CA GLY A 43 11.26 -0.40 2.84
C GLY A 43 10.99 -1.38 1.69
N GLN A 44 9.78 -1.91 1.60
CA GLN A 44 9.36 -2.85 0.56
C GLN A 44 8.34 -2.19 -0.35
N ARG A 45 8.70 -2.00 -1.62
CA ARG A 45 7.70 -1.59 -2.60
C ARG A 45 6.72 -2.74 -2.74
N LEU A 46 5.45 -2.41 -2.82
CA LEU A 46 4.43 -3.31 -3.36
C LEU A 46 4.64 -3.48 -4.88
N ALA A 47 5.86 -3.83 -5.31
CA ALA A 47 6.18 -4.10 -6.70
C ALA A 47 7.50 -4.89 -6.81
N ASN A 48 7.37 -6.19 -7.06
CA ASN A 48 7.30 -6.65 -8.45
C ASN A 48 6.12 -7.62 -8.55
N LEU A 49 4.91 -7.08 -8.68
CA LEU A 49 3.77 -7.91 -9.06
C LEU A 49 4.06 -8.46 -10.46
N THR A 50 3.94 -9.77 -10.61
CA THR A 50 3.85 -10.40 -11.92
C THR A 50 2.62 -9.87 -12.67
N GLU A 51 2.61 -10.00 -13.99
CA GLU A 51 1.48 -9.57 -14.84
C GLU A 51 0.15 -10.17 -14.35
N ASP A 52 0.17 -11.44 -13.92
CA ASP A 52 -0.99 -12.14 -13.37
C ASP A 52 -1.48 -11.50 -12.06
N GLU A 53 -0.56 -11.15 -11.14
CA GLU A 53 -0.91 -10.49 -9.89
C GLU A 53 -1.47 -9.08 -10.13
N TYR A 54 -0.96 -8.37 -11.12
CA TYR A 54 -1.48 -7.07 -11.53
C TYR A 54 -2.92 -7.17 -12.05
N GLN A 55 -3.21 -8.14 -12.91
CA GLN A 55 -4.56 -8.38 -13.44
C GLN A 55 -5.57 -8.72 -12.34
N VAL A 56 -5.16 -9.53 -11.34
CA VAL A 56 -6.01 -9.84 -10.18
C VAL A 56 -6.32 -8.58 -9.36
N LEU A 57 -5.31 -7.73 -9.15
CA LEU A 57 -5.48 -6.49 -8.39
C LEU A 57 -6.38 -5.48 -9.13
N GLU A 58 -6.22 -5.36 -10.45
CA GLU A 58 -7.06 -4.51 -11.29
C GLU A 58 -8.52 -4.97 -11.26
N ALA A 59 -8.75 -6.28 -11.43
CA ALA A 59 -10.08 -6.87 -11.33
C ALA A 59 -10.72 -6.58 -9.96
N PHE A 60 -9.99 -6.77 -8.86
CA PHE A 60 -10.48 -6.49 -7.51
C PHE A 60 -10.79 -5.00 -7.26
N ARG A 61 -10.06 -4.08 -7.89
CA ARG A 61 -10.30 -2.63 -7.77
C ARG A 61 -11.47 -2.14 -8.63
N SER A 62 -11.76 -2.81 -9.74
CA SER A 62 -12.85 -2.44 -10.67
C SER A 62 -14.25 -2.82 -10.18
N ILE A 63 -14.35 -3.69 -9.18
CA ILE A 63 -15.63 -4.15 -8.62
C ILE A 63 -16.09 -3.28 -7.45
N LYS A 64 -17.42 -3.19 -7.28
CA LYS A 64 -18.05 -2.46 -6.17
C LYS A 64 -17.70 -3.11 -4.82
N GLU A 65 -17.70 -2.30 -3.75
CA GLU A 65 -17.29 -2.72 -2.41
C GLU A 65 -18.07 -3.96 -1.92
N GLU A 66 -19.37 -4.02 -2.22
CA GLU A 66 -20.24 -5.12 -1.80
C GLU A 66 -19.89 -6.45 -2.49
N ALA A 67 -19.24 -6.39 -3.65
CA ALA A 67 -18.86 -7.57 -4.43
C ALA A 67 -17.45 -8.11 -4.09
N LYS A 68 -16.62 -7.32 -3.39
CA LYS A 68 -15.23 -7.67 -3.06
C LYS A 68 -15.12 -8.93 -2.20
N LEU A 69 -16.04 -9.12 -1.25
CA LEU A 69 -16.08 -10.33 -0.42
C LEU A 69 -16.31 -11.59 -1.26
N GLY A 70 -17.19 -11.52 -2.26
CA GLY A 70 -17.44 -12.62 -3.19
C GLY A 70 -16.21 -12.95 -4.04
N PHE A 71 -15.52 -11.93 -4.56
CA PHE A 71 -14.28 -12.10 -5.33
C PHE A 71 -13.20 -12.82 -4.51
N ILE A 72 -12.98 -12.38 -3.26
CA ILE A 72 -12.01 -13.02 -2.35
C ILE A 72 -12.43 -14.48 -2.07
N GLY A 73 -13.72 -14.74 -1.85
CA GLY A 73 -14.24 -16.08 -1.62
C GLY A 73 -13.97 -17.04 -2.78
N MET A 74 -14.21 -16.59 -4.02
CA MET A 74 -13.95 -17.38 -5.23
C MET A 74 -12.46 -17.71 -5.38
N ALA A 75 -11.58 -16.70 -5.21
CA ALA A 75 -10.14 -16.91 -5.29
C ALA A 75 -9.65 -17.94 -4.25
N LYS A 76 -10.16 -17.87 -3.01
CA LYS A 76 -9.84 -18.83 -1.95
C LYS A 76 -10.32 -20.25 -2.26
N ALA A 77 -11.56 -20.40 -2.73
CA ALA A 77 -12.12 -21.71 -3.08
C ALA A 77 -11.34 -22.38 -4.22
N TYR A 78 -10.95 -21.59 -5.23
CA TYR A 78 -10.13 -22.07 -6.34
C TYR A 78 -8.74 -22.51 -5.87
N ALA A 79 -8.08 -21.72 -5.02
CA ALA A 79 -6.78 -22.06 -4.45
C ALA A 79 -6.82 -23.35 -3.61
N GLN A 80 -7.87 -23.55 -2.80
CA GLN A 80 -8.03 -24.78 -2.00
C GLN A 80 -8.21 -26.03 -2.87
N THR A 81 -8.92 -25.89 -4.00
CA THR A 81 -9.13 -27.00 -4.94
C THR A 81 -7.82 -27.43 -5.60
N ASN A 82 -6.99 -26.46 -6.00
CA ASN A 82 -5.70 -26.72 -6.65
C ASN A 82 -4.60 -27.15 -5.67
N ALA A 83 -4.70 -26.82 -4.38
CA ALA A 83 -3.76 -27.29 -3.36
C ALA A 83 -3.98 -28.75 -2.94
N ALA A 84 -5.15 -29.32 -3.26
CA ALA A 84 -5.53 -30.70 -2.95
C ALA A 84 -5.28 -31.69 -4.11
N SER A 85 -4.68 -31.23 -5.21
CA SER A 85 -4.31 -32.01 -6.40
C SER A 85 -2.80 -32.20 -6.47
#